data_AF-A0AAP6MMX3-F1
#
_entry.id   AF-A0AAP6MMX3-F1
#
_cell.length_a   1.000
_cell.length_b   1.000
_cell.length_c   1.000
_cell.angle_alpha   90.00
_cell.angle_beta   90.00
_cell.angle_gamma   90.00
#
_symmetry.space_group_name_H-M   'P 1'
#
loop_
_entity.id
_entity.type
_entity.pdbx_description
1 polymer ?
#
loop_
_entity_poly.entity_id
_entity_poly.type
_entity_poly.pdbx_seq_one_letter_code
_entity_poly.pdbx_strand_id
1 'polypeptide(L)'
;MPSQRFRLAIIAFITTVVFAGVGSTFATSPGSDSSKLQPNTPIINSMDELTEYVYSDSVANNPIANLSHEAQARFLAGITFSDDGVSGLYITDLVRELPASQLYELLSLFGLENAVAQIHGVRVETALDKAIVEGQVGLLSDGSRDWFKEGYKCDGPGSCVADSAYLCTINC
;
A
#
# COMPACT_ATOMS: atom_id res chain seq x y z
N MET A 1 43.83 -66.46 -27.98
CA MET A 1 43.41 -66.57 -29.40
C MET A 1 42.06 -67.29 -29.42
N PRO A 2 41.14 -66.95 -30.36
CA PRO A 2 40.07 -65.95 -30.24
C PRO A 2 38.67 -66.62 -30.36
N SER A 3 37.49 -65.99 -30.25
CA SER A 3 36.98 -64.95 -31.16
C SER A 3 35.49 -64.65 -30.89
N GLN A 4 35.13 -63.37 -31.05
CA GLN A 4 33.89 -62.76 -31.59
C GLN A 4 32.52 -63.05 -30.93
N ARG A 5 31.76 -62.09 -30.37
CA ARG A 5 31.15 -60.82 -30.87
C ARG A 5 29.86 -60.98 -31.70
N PHE A 6 28.79 -60.40 -31.13
CA PHE A 6 27.73 -59.54 -31.71
C PHE A 6 26.25 -60.01 -31.74
N ARG A 7 25.48 -59.33 -30.86
CA ARG A 7 24.23 -58.57 -31.05
C ARG A 7 22.84 -59.24 -31.05
N LEU A 8 22.09 -58.80 -30.03
CA LEU A 8 20.69 -58.32 -29.97
C LEU A 8 19.56 -59.18 -30.57
N ALA A 9 18.58 -59.53 -29.71
CA ALA A 9 17.24 -58.91 -29.70
C ALA A 9 16.26 -59.69 -28.79
N ILE A 10 15.47 -58.97 -27.97
CA ILE A 10 13.99 -59.13 -27.80
C ILE A 10 13.51 -60.42 -27.06
N ILE A 11 12.61 -60.46 -26.06
CA ILE A 11 11.72 -59.51 -25.37
C ILE A 11 11.30 -60.13 -24.02
N ALA A 12 11.02 -59.23 -23.07
CA ALA A 12 10.28 -59.32 -21.80
C ALA A 12 9.47 -60.59 -21.45
N PHE A 13 9.56 -60.97 -20.17
CA PHE A 13 8.37 -61.28 -19.38
C PHE A 13 8.64 -61.16 -17.87
N ILE A 14 7.58 -60.74 -17.16
CA ILE A 14 7.29 -60.92 -15.72
C ILE A 14 7.45 -59.67 -14.82
N THR A 15 6.26 -59.14 -14.53
CA THR A 15 5.82 -58.19 -13.53
C THR A 15 6.13 -58.60 -12.09
N THR A 16 6.70 -57.69 -11.31
CA THR A 16 6.47 -57.59 -9.87
C THR A 16 6.37 -56.12 -9.48
N VAL A 17 5.27 -55.79 -8.81
CA VAL A 17 4.91 -54.46 -8.30
C VAL A 17 5.93 -54.03 -7.24
N VAL A 18 6.56 -52.87 -7.43
CA VAL A 18 7.29 -52.16 -6.38
C VAL A 18 6.51 -50.88 -6.09
N PHE A 19 5.97 -50.78 -4.88
CA PHE A 19 5.39 -49.55 -4.35
C PHE A 19 6.50 -48.50 -4.23
N ALA A 20 6.52 -47.54 -5.16
CA ALA A 20 7.24 -46.30 -4.95
C ALA A 20 6.47 -45.50 -3.90
N GLY A 21 7.12 -45.24 -2.77
CA GLY A 21 6.61 -44.33 -1.74
C GLY A 21 6.36 -42.97 -2.36
N VAL A 22 5.10 -42.54 -2.34
CA VAL A 22 4.74 -41.16 -2.64
C VAL A 22 5.15 -40.34 -1.43
N GLY A 23 6.40 -39.86 -1.45
CA GLY A 23 6.80 -38.74 -0.61
C GLY A 23 6.04 -37.53 -1.09
N SER A 24 4.98 -37.14 -0.38
CA SER A 24 4.32 -35.87 -0.57
C SER A 24 5.34 -34.76 -0.28
N THR A 25 5.93 -34.19 -1.32
CA THR A 25 6.62 -32.92 -1.22
C THR A 25 5.55 -31.87 -0.94
N PHE A 26 5.35 -31.55 0.33
CA PHE A 26 4.65 -30.34 0.72
C PHE A 26 5.52 -29.19 0.20
N ALA A 27 5.05 -28.55 -0.87
CA ALA A 27 5.58 -27.28 -1.31
C ALA A 27 5.40 -26.29 -0.15
N THR A 28 6.50 -25.97 0.53
CA THR A 28 6.59 -24.84 1.44
C THR A 28 6.26 -23.59 0.65
N SER A 29 5.02 -23.10 0.79
CA SER A 29 4.69 -21.74 0.41
C SER A 29 5.60 -20.81 1.21
N PRO A 30 6.28 -19.83 0.58
CA PRO A 30 6.88 -18.74 1.32
C PRO A 30 5.76 -18.09 2.15
N GLY A 31 6.07 -17.82 3.40
CA GLY A 31 5.15 -17.23 4.35
C GLY A 31 4.53 -15.97 3.76
N SER A 32 3.21 -15.89 3.86
CA SER A 32 2.52 -14.62 4.03
C SER A 32 3.05 -13.99 5.31
N ASP A 33 4.21 -13.32 5.22
CA ASP A 33 4.52 -12.22 6.12
C ASP A 33 3.54 -11.10 5.77
N SER A 34 2.31 -11.26 6.26
CA SER A 34 1.43 -10.14 6.54
C SER A 34 2.09 -9.38 7.68
N SER A 35 3.16 -8.66 7.35
CA SER A 35 3.74 -7.63 8.19
C SER A 35 2.60 -6.65 8.40
N LYS A 36 1.93 -6.81 9.54
CA LYS A 36 0.78 -6.04 9.96
C LYS A 36 1.25 -4.60 9.86
N LEU A 37 0.73 -3.84 8.88
CA LEU A 37 0.90 -2.39 8.82
C LEU A 37 0.25 -1.87 10.12
N GLN A 38 1.03 -1.83 11.20
CA GLN A 38 0.60 -1.31 12.48
C GLN A 38 0.98 0.16 12.44
N PRO A 39 0.01 1.08 12.31
CA PRO A 39 0.28 2.49 12.41
C PRO A 39 0.55 2.77 13.89
N ASN A 40 1.79 2.56 14.34
CA ASN A 40 2.27 3.15 15.60
C ASN A 40 2.70 4.60 15.33
N THR A 41 1.91 5.28 14.51
CA THR A 41 2.18 6.54 13.86
C THR A 41 1.37 7.60 14.60
N PRO A 42 1.96 8.75 14.98
CA PRO A 42 1.20 9.83 15.59
C PRO A 42 0.08 10.29 14.65
N ILE A 43 -1.11 10.54 15.20
CA ILE A 43 -2.21 11.17 14.45
C ILE A 43 -2.04 12.68 14.58
N ILE A 44 -1.70 13.33 13.47
CA ILE A 44 -1.48 14.76 13.32
C ILE A 44 -2.80 15.43 12.94
N ASN A 45 -3.28 16.36 13.76
CA ASN A 45 -4.57 17.03 13.59
C ASN A 45 -4.45 18.54 13.41
N SER A 46 -3.24 19.09 13.40
CA SER A 46 -3.01 20.53 13.20
C SER A 46 -1.74 20.82 12.40
N MET A 47 -1.65 22.05 11.88
CA MET A 47 -0.46 22.54 11.18
C MET A 47 0.76 22.65 12.11
N ASP A 48 0.54 22.98 13.38
CA ASP A 48 1.62 23.09 14.38
C ASP A 48 2.22 21.70 14.66
N GLU A 49 1.38 20.68 14.85
CA GLU A 49 1.82 19.29 15.01
C GLU A 49 2.52 18.75 13.75
N LEU A 50 2.02 19.09 12.56
CA LEU A 50 2.66 18.71 11.30
C LEU A 50 4.05 19.33 11.17
N THR A 51 4.16 20.61 11.51
CA THR A 51 5.43 21.34 11.51
C THR A 51 6.40 20.71 12.50
N GLU A 52 5.97 20.47 13.74
CA GLU A 52 6.77 19.80 14.76
C GLU A 52 7.24 18.42 14.30
N TYR A 53 6.34 17.63 13.71
CA TYR A 53 6.65 16.31 13.17
C TYR A 53 7.74 16.38 12.08
N VAL A 54 7.61 17.28 11.11
CA VAL A 54 8.56 17.44 9.99
C VAL A 54 9.94 17.89 10.47
N TYR A 55 10.02 18.76 11.48
CA TYR A 55 11.28 19.29 12.00
C TYR A 55 11.87 18.49 13.18
N SER A 56 11.20 17.43 13.63
CA SER A 56 11.72 16.56 14.68
C SER A 56 12.78 15.60 14.13
N ASP A 57 14.01 15.69 14.64
CA ASP A 57 15.13 14.80 14.28
C ASP A 57 14.92 13.33 14.74
N SER A 58 13.83 13.06 15.47
CA SER A 58 13.58 11.78 16.15
C SER A 58 12.80 10.76 15.33
N VAL A 59 12.16 11.16 14.23
CA VAL A 59 11.33 10.24 13.43
C VAL A 59 12.19 9.56 12.37
N ALA A 60 12.81 8.45 12.76
CA ALA A 60 13.42 7.53 11.81
C ALA A 60 12.36 7.12 10.76
N ASN A 61 12.65 7.34 9.48
CA ASN A 61 11.77 7.04 8.35
C ASN A 61 10.48 7.87 8.30
N ASN A 62 10.59 9.21 8.35
CA ASN A 62 9.48 10.12 8.07
C ASN A 62 8.87 9.85 6.66
N PRO A 63 7.60 9.42 6.53
CA PRO A 63 6.97 9.14 5.23
C PRO A 63 6.89 10.34 4.30
N ILE A 64 6.87 11.57 4.83
CA ILE A 64 6.87 12.81 4.03
C ILE A 64 8.20 12.97 3.29
N ALA A 65 9.30 12.43 3.83
CA ALA A 65 10.63 12.51 3.21
C ALA A 65 10.76 11.65 1.93
N ASN A 66 9.79 10.77 1.63
CA ASN A 66 9.74 10.01 0.38
C ASN A 66 9.33 10.88 -0.83
N LEU A 67 8.78 12.07 -0.59
CA LEU A 67 8.46 13.04 -1.63
C LEU A 67 9.70 13.85 -2.03
N SER A 68 9.74 14.31 -3.28
CA SER A 68 10.70 15.36 -3.69
C SER A 68 10.52 16.64 -2.87
N HIS A 69 11.57 17.45 -2.76
CA HIS A 69 11.53 18.69 -1.96
C HIS A 69 10.40 19.64 -2.42
N GLU A 70 10.16 19.73 -3.73
CA GLU A 70 9.07 20.52 -4.31
C GLU A 70 7.69 19.95 -3.98
N ALA A 71 7.55 18.62 -4.00
CA ALA A 71 6.31 17.94 -3.63
C ALA A 71 6.01 18.08 -2.13
N GLN A 72 7.02 18.00 -1.27
CA GLN A 72 6.88 18.27 0.16
C GLN A 72 6.35 19.69 0.39
N ALA A 73 6.96 20.69 -0.26
CA ALA A 73 6.51 22.09 -0.13
C ALA A 73 5.05 22.29 -0.57
N ARG A 74 4.62 21.68 -1.69
CA ARG A 74 3.23 21.76 -2.15
C ARG A 74 2.27 20.98 -1.27
N PHE A 75 2.68 19.83 -0.74
CA PHE A 75 1.91 19.07 0.23
C PHE A 75 1.64 19.89 1.49
N LEU A 76 2.68 20.46 2.11
CA LEU A 76 2.56 21.28 3.31
C LEU A 76 1.72 22.55 3.07
N ALA A 77 1.84 23.16 1.90
CA ALA A 77 1.02 24.32 1.52
C ALA A 77 -0.43 23.93 1.15
N GLY A 78 -0.70 22.67 0.83
CA GLY A 78 -1.96 22.17 0.30
C GLY A 78 -2.79 21.33 1.26
N ILE A 79 -2.28 21.03 2.45
CA ILE A 79 -3.04 20.39 3.53
C ILE A 79 -3.73 21.45 4.38
N THR A 80 -5.00 21.23 4.70
CA THR A 80 -5.79 22.11 5.57
C THR A 80 -6.38 21.32 6.73
N PHE A 81 -6.53 21.98 7.87
CA PHE A 81 -7.07 21.41 9.10
C PHE A 81 -8.31 22.19 9.56
N SER A 82 -9.16 21.50 10.30
CA SER A 82 -10.25 22.02 11.11
C SER A 82 -10.02 21.62 12.57
N ASP A 83 -10.96 21.93 13.46
CA ASP A 83 -10.91 21.47 14.85
C ASP A 83 -11.01 19.94 14.98
N ASP A 84 -11.54 19.25 13.95
CA ASP A 84 -11.75 17.79 13.92
C ASP A 84 -10.65 17.04 13.13
N GLY A 85 -9.60 17.74 12.69
CA GLY A 85 -8.47 17.19 11.93
C GLY A 85 -8.43 17.65 10.47
N VAL A 86 -7.83 16.84 9.58
CA VAL A 86 -7.63 17.22 8.17
C VAL A 86 -8.96 17.48 7.48
N SER A 87 -9.15 18.70 6.94
CA SER A 87 -10.33 19.12 6.18
C SER A 87 -10.10 19.05 4.66
N GLY A 88 -8.85 19.10 4.22
CA GLY A 88 -8.48 19.06 2.81
C GLY A 88 -7.03 18.67 2.58
N LEU A 89 -6.76 18.06 1.43
CA LEU A 89 -5.44 17.52 1.11
C LEU A 89 -5.12 17.65 -0.38
N TYR A 90 -3.98 18.23 -0.73
CA TYR A 90 -3.45 18.18 -2.10
C TYR A 90 -2.83 16.81 -2.39
N ILE A 91 -3.27 16.15 -3.46
CA ILE A 91 -2.93 14.74 -3.75
C ILE A 91 -2.13 14.51 -5.04
N THR A 92 -2.02 15.52 -5.92
CA THR A 92 -1.46 15.31 -7.26
C THR A 92 -0.01 14.80 -7.22
N ASP A 93 0.83 15.40 -6.36
CA ASP A 93 2.21 14.95 -6.23
C ASP A 93 2.32 13.63 -5.46
N LEU A 94 1.41 13.39 -4.51
CA LEU A 94 1.36 12.15 -3.75
C LEU A 94 1.14 10.95 -4.69
N VAL A 95 0.15 11.05 -5.56
CA VAL A 95 -0.18 10.02 -6.56
C VAL A 95 0.94 9.86 -7.59
N ARG A 96 1.60 10.96 -7.98
CA ARG A 96 2.69 10.93 -8.96
C ARG A 96 3.93 10.23 -8.40
N GLU A 97 4.30 10.52 -7.15
CA GLU A 97 5.62 10.19 -6.61
C GLU A 97 5.61 8.92 -5.76
N LEU A 98 4.50 8.62 -5.07
CA LEU A 98 4.44 7.53 -4.09
C LEU A 98 3.66 6.31 -4.64
N PRO A 99 4.18 5.08 -4.46
CA PRO A 99 3.37 3.87 -4.58
C PRO A 99 2.36 3.77 -3.42
N ALA A 100 1.33 2.93 -3.59
CA ALA A 100 0.21 2.84 -2.65
C ALA A 100 0.62 2.59 -1.18
N SER A 101 1.63 1.75 -0.93
CA SER A 101 2.17 1.48 0.41
C SER A 101 2.77 2.72 1.07
N GLN A 102 3.58 3.49 0.34
CA GLN A 102 4.16 4.73 0.87
C GLN A 102 3.10 5.81 1.06
N LEU A 103 2.11 5.89 0.16
CA LEU A 103 0.97 6.78 0.32
C LEU A 103 0.13 6.40 1.55
N TYR A 104 -0.08 5.09 1.79
CA TYR A 104 -0.76 4.57 2.96
C TYR A 104 -0.03 4.98 4.25
N GLU A 105 1.29 4.81 4.30
CA GLU A 105 2.11 5.24 5.45
C GLU A 105 2.01 6.74 5.70
N LEU A 106 2.09 7.56 4.63
CA LEU A 106 1.96 9.01 4.74
C LEU A 106 0.57 9.41 5.22
N LEU A 107 -0.51 8.85 4.67
CA LEU A 107 -1.87 9.18 5.08
C LEU A 107 -2.22 8.64 6.48
N SER A 108 -1.54 7.59 6.94
CA SER A 108 -1.66 7.08 8.32
C SER A 108 -1.23 8.13 9.37
N LEU A 109 -0.37 9.09 9.01
CA LEU A 109 -0.04 10.23 9.88
C LEU A 109 -1.25 11.07 10.24
N PHE A 110 -2.32 10.99 9.45
CA PHE A 110 -3.51 11.82 9.59
C PHE A 110 -4.77 10.98 9.85
N GLY A 111 -4.62 9.66 10.04
CA GLY A 111 -5.76 8.73 10.13
C GLY A 111 -6.55 8.60 8.83
N LEU A 112 -5.94 8.89 7.68
CA LEU A 112 -6.56 8.88 6.35
C LEU A 112 -6.11 7.71 5.48
N GLU A 113 -5.45 6.69 6.03
CA GLU A 113 -4.84 5.59 5.29
C GLU A 113 -5.84 4.79 4.44
N ASN A 114 -7.10 4.73 4.88
CA ASN A 114 -8.18 4.08 4.13
C ASN A 114 -8.57 4.84 2.84
N ALA A 115 -8.11 6.08 2.65
CA ALA A 115 -8.40 6.84 1.43
C ALA A 115 -7.67 6.29 0.22
N VAL A 116 -6.51 5.64 0.41
CA VAL A 116 -5.67 5.17 -0.70
C VAL A 116 -6.43 4.29 -1.68
N ALA A 117 -7.33 3.44 -1.19
CA ALA A 117 -8.14 2.56 -2.03
C ALA A 117 -9.17 3.28 -2.92
N GLN A 118 -9.47 4.56 -2.65
CA GLN A 118 -10.43 5.34 -3.44
C GLN A 118 -9.80 6.53 -4.20
N ILE A 119 -8.50 6.79 -4.01
CA ILE A 119 -7.77 7.79 -4.80
C ILE A 119 -7.46 7.22 -6.18
N HIS A 120 -7.81 7.94 -7.24
CA HIS A 120 -7.55 7.49 -8.60
C HIS A 120 -6.08 7.68 -8.99
N GLY A 121 -5.55 6.73 -9.77
CA GLY A 121 -4.22 6.83 -10.36
C GLY A 121 -3.04 6.47 -9.45
N VAL A 122 -3.31 5.99 -8.23
CA VAL A 122 -2.25 5.52 -7.31
C VAL A 122 -1.40 4.44 -7.96
N ARG A 123 -0.07 4.56 -7.83
CA ARG A 123 0.90 3.62 -8.40
C ARG A 123 0.92 2.30 -7.63
N VAL A 124 0.92 1.19 -8.37
CA VAL A 124 1.00 -0.17 -7.84
C VAL A 124 2.29 -0.81 -8.33
N GLU A 125 3.22 -1.12 -7.42
CA GLU A 125 4.54 -1.68 -7.76
C GLU A 125 4.76 -3.05 -7.11
N THR A 126 4.09 -3.30 -5.99
CA THR A 126 4.23 -4.51 -5.18
C THR A 126 2.88 -5.21 -4.94
N ALA A 127 2.94 -6.45 -4.44
CA ALA A 127 1.75 -7.18 -4.01
C ALA A 127 1.01 -6.48 -2.85
N LEU A 128 1.76 -5.79 -1.98
CA LEU A 128 1.19 -5.00 -0.90
C LEU A 128 0.42 -3.79 -1.45
N ASP A 129 0.99 -3.06 -2.42
CA ASP A 129 0.31 -1.92 -3.04
C ASP A 129 -1.02 -2.35 -3.67
N LYS A 130 -1.00 -3.49 -4.36
CA LYS A 130 -2.20 -4.07 -4.95
C LYS A 130 -3.25 -4.37 -3.88
N ALA A 131 -2.84 -5.01 -2.79
CA ALA A 131 -3.76 -5.33 -1.70
C ALA A 131 -4.35 -4.06 -1.04
N ILE A 132 -3.58 -2.98 -0.92
CA ILE A 132 -4.07 -1.68 -0.41
C ILE A 132 -5.10 -1.08 -1.36
N VAL A 133 -4.79 -0.99 -2.67
CA VAL A 133 -5.71 -0.41 -3.67
C VAL A 133 -6.99 -1.25 -3.82
N GLU A 134 -6.90 -2.56 -3.66
CA GLU A 134 -8.06 -3.46 -3.65
C GLU A 134 -8.86 -3.42 -2.34
N GLY A 135 -8.45 -2.62 -1.35
CA GLY A 135 -9.10 -2.53 -0.03
C GLY A 135 -8.98 -3.80 0.80
N GLN A 136 -7.99 -4.65 0.53
CA GLN A 136 -7.73 -5.88 1.27
C GLN A 136 -6.86 -5.64 2.52
N VAL A 137 -6.32 -4.43 2.66
CA VAL A 137 -5.47 -4.00 3.76
C VAL A 137 -6.17 -2.89 4.52
N GLY A 138 -6.33 -3.06 5.84
CA GLY A 138 -7.07 -2.15 6.71
C GLY A 138 -8.30 -2.81 7.35
N LEU A 139 -8.70 -2.32 8.51
CA LEU A 139 -10.01 -2.65 9.09
C LEU A 139 -11.06 -1.85 8.32
N LEU A 140 -11.48 -2.33 7.16
CA LEU A 140 -12.70 -1.82 6.50
C LEU A 140 -13.91 -2.20 7.37
N SER A 141 -14.07 -1.51 8.49
CA SER A 141 -15.18 -1.62 9.41
C SER A 141 -15.98 -0.33 9.40
N ASP A 142 -16.35 0.13 8.20
CA ASP A 142 -17.62 0.79 7.91
C ASP A 142 -17.59 1.13 6.41
N GLY A 143 -18.58 0.65 5.65
CA GLY A 143 -18.71 0.88 4.21
C GLY A 143 -19.06 2.32 3.83
N SER A 144 -18.79 3.30 4.70
CA SER A 144 -18.98 4.71 4.38
C SER A 144 -17.88 5.15 3.41
N ARG A 145 -18.20 5.14 2.12
CA ARG A 145 -17.34 5.67 1.05
C ARG A 145 -17.37 7.21 0.99
N ASP A 146 -18.09 7.84 1.93
CA ASP A 146 -18.46 9.25 1.89
C ASP A 146 -17.63 10.11 2.87
N TRP A 147 -16.67 9.53 3.59
CA TRP A 147 -15.85 10.30 4.55
C TRP A 147 -14.86 11.27 3.87
N PHE A 148 -14.63 11.11 2.56
CA PHE A 148 -13.92 12.09 1.73
C PHE A 148 -14.44 12.09 0.29
N LYS A 149 -14.06 13.13 -0.44
CA LYS A 149 -14.43 13.37 -1.82
C LYS A 149 -13.21 13.79 -2.62
N GLU A 150 -12.75 12.90 -3.51
CA GLU A 150 -11.70 13.20 -4.48
C GLU A 150 -12.19 14.19 -5.55
N GLY A 151 -11.29 15.06 -5.97
CA GLY A 151 -11.55 16.09 -6.96
C GLY A 151 -12.27 17.31 -6.39
N TYR A 152 -12.19 17.50 -5.07
CA TYR A 152 -12.75 18.63 -4.36
C TYR A 152 -11.76 19.14 -3.32
N LYS A 153 -11.77 20.45 -3.07
CA LYS A 153 -11.04 21.09 -1.97
C LYS A 153 -12.01 21.70 -0.97
N CYS A 154 -11.57 21.82 0.28
CA CYS A 154 -12.32 22.55 1.29
C CYS A 154 -12.23 24.07 1.02
N ASP A 155 -13.38 24.74 0.92
CA ASP A 155 -13.49 26.20 0.71
C ASP A 155 -13.98 26.93 1.97
N GLY A 156 -14.50 26.18 2.94
CA GLY A 156 -15.00 26.65 4.22
C GLY A 156 -15.85 25.56 4.90
N PRO A 157 -16.30 25.78 6.14
CA PRO A 157 -17.06 24.78 6.89
C PRO A 157 -18.28 24.26 6.11
N GLY A 158 -18.37 22.95 5.95
CA GLY A 158 -19.39 22.22 5.19
C GLY A 158 -19.35 22.43 3.68
N SER A 159 -18.28 23.00 3.12
CA SER A 159 -18.23 23.43 1.72
C SER A 159 -17.03 22.87 0.96
N CYS A 160 -17.30 21.85 0.14
CA CYS A 160 -16.33 21.29 -0.81
C CYS A 160 -16.58 21.84 -2.22
N VAL A 161 -15.59 22.50 -2.82
CA VAL A 161 -15.65 23.02 -4.21
C VAL A 161 -14.79 22.17 -5.13
N ALA A 162 -15.17 22.07 -6.41
CA ALA A 162 -14.48 21.20 -7.37
C ALA A 162 -13.04 21.68 -7.61
N ASP A 163 -12.08 20.78 -7.41
CA ASP A 163 -10.66 20.96 -7.71
C ASP A 163 -10.01 19.57 -7.83
N SER A 164 -9.64 19.17 -9.05
CA SER A 164 -9.14 17.82 -9.33
C SER A 164 -7.83 17.48 -8.61
N ALA A 165 -7.12 18.47 -8.06
CA ALA A 165 -5.86 18.26 -7.38
C ALA A 165 -5.99 17.89 -5.90
N TYR A 166 -7.21 17.89 -5.35
CA TYR A 166 -7.46 17.80 -3.92
C TYR A 166 -8.43 16.68 -3.51
N LEU A 167 -8.34 16.30 -2.23
CA LEU A 167 -9.37 15.62 -1.47
C LEU A 167 -10.02 16.60 -0.49
N CYS A 168 -11.34 16.53 -0.36
CA CYS A 168 -12.11 17.20 0.67
C CYS A 168 -12.61 16.14 1.65
N THR A 169 -12.44 16.30 2.95
CA THR A 169 -12.88 15.30 3.94
C THR A 169 -14.21 15.71 4.58
N ILE A 170 -14.78 14.83 5.42
CA ILE A 170 -15.95 15.13 6.26
C ILE A 170 -15.69 16.22 7.31
N ASN A 171 -14.42 16.54 7.57
CA ASN A 171 -14.03 17.61 8.51
C ASN A 171 -13.93 18.98 7.81
N CYS A 172 -14.27 19.04 6.51
CA CYS A 172 -14.68 20.28 5.89
C CYS A 172 -16.15 20.53 6.26
#